data_AF-A0A931K070-F1
#
_entry.id   AF-A0A931K070-F1
#
_cell.length_a   1.000
_cell.length_b   1.000
_cell.length_c   1.000
_cell.angle_alpha   90.00
_cell.angle_beta   90.00
_cell.angle_gamma   90.00
#
_symmetry.space_group_name_H-M   'P 1'
#
loop_
_entity.id
_entity.type
_entity.pdbx_description
1 polymer ?
#
loop_
_entity_poly.entity_id
_entity_poly.type
_entity_poly.pdbx_seq_one_letter_code
_entity_poly.pdbx_strand_id
1 'polypeptide(L)'
;MSVESRHIGVILGLTAFAVAVLCGLAVDNPMDVTLSRALTSLAAGFFVGALLGMVLSHVIKQHVTQYIADRPVPTPNHAAQTDSAAQAADEVKKDL
;
A
#
# COMPACT_ATOMS: atom_id res chain seq x y z
N MET A 1 5.36 9.29 -6.22
CA MET A 1 4.95 7.91 -6.55
C MET A 1 5.53 7.01 -5.47
N SER A 2 4.72 6.45 -4.57
CA SER A 2 5.22 5.63 -3.44
C SER A 2 5.86 4.34 -3.94
N VAL A 3 6.91 3.88 -3.27
CA VAL A 3 7.67 2.66 -3.61
C VAL A 3 6.77 1.41 -3.64
N GLU A 4 5.72 1.40 -2.81
CA GLU A 4 4.72 0.33 -2.73
C GLU A 4 3.91 0.20 -4.03
N SER A 5 3.49 1.33 -4.62
CA SER A 5 2.75 1.34 -5.89
C SER A 5 3.57 0.76 -7.05
N ARG A 6 4.90 0.87 -6.97
CA ARG A 6 5.83 0.39 -8.00
C ARG A 6 5.88 -1.12 -8.05
N HIS A 7 5.88 -1.79 -6.90
CA HIS A 7 5.90 -3.25 -6.83
C HIS A 7 4.61 -3.87 -7.38
N ILE A 8 3.46 -3.30 -7.02
CA ILE A 8 2.14 -3.75 -7.49
C ILE A 8 2.05 -3.61 -9.02
N GLY A 9 2.50 -2.48 -9.57
CA GLY A 9 2.51 -2.25 -11.02
C GLY A 9 3.41 -3.22 -11.79
N VAL A 10 4.59 -3.56 -11.24
CA VAL A 10 5.50 -4.54 -11.86
C VAL A 10 4.91 -5.94 -11.86
N ILE A 11 4.32 -6.38 -10.75
CA ILE A 11 3.71 -7.71 -10.64
C ILE A 11 2.52 -7.85 -11.61
N LEU A 12 1.63 -6.85 -11.65
CA LEU A 12 0.49 -6.85 -12.58
C LEU A 12 0.92 -6.76 -14.05
N GLY A 13 1.95 -5.99 -14.35
CA GLY A 13 2.52 -5.92 -15.70
C GLY A 13 3.10 -7.27 -16.15
N LEU A 14 3.83 -7.96 -15.27
CA LEU A 14 4.41 -9.28 -15.55
C LEU A 14 3.35 -10.36 -15.73
N THR A 15 2.29 -10.37 -14.91
CA THR A 15 1.20 -11.35 -15.06
C THR A 15 0.40 -11.11 -16.34
N ALA A 16 0.11 -9.86 -16.68
CA ALA A 16 -0.57 -9.52 -17.95
C ALA A 16 0.26 -9.92 -19.18
N PHE A 17 1.58 -9.73 -19.12
CA PHE A 17 2.50 -10.19 -20.17
C PHE A 17 2.48 -11.71 -20.31
N ALA A 18 2.62 -12.44 -19.19
CA ALA A 18 2.61 -13.90 -19.19
C ALA A 18 1.31 -14.48 -19.77
N VAL A 19 0.15 -13.91 -19.40
CA VAL A 19 -1.16 -14.32 -19.93
C VAL A 19 -1.26 -14.05 -21.42
N ALA A 20 -0.77 -12.91 -21.92
CA ALA A 20 -0.81 -12.58 -23.34
C ALA A 20 0.07 -13.52 -24.18
N VAL A 21 1.26 -13.89 -23.68
CA VAL A 21 2.14 -14.88 -24.34
C VAL A 21 1.45 -16.25 -24.40
N LEU A 22 0.88 -16.71 -23.29
CA LEU A 22 0.17 -17.99 -23.23
C LEU A 22 -1.05 -18.03 -24.17
N CYS A 23 -1.88 -16.98 -24.17
CA CYS A 23 -3.01 -16.88 -25.10
C CYS A 23 -2.57 -16.80 -26.56
N GLY A 24 -1.47 -16.10 -26.87
CA GLY A 24 -0.98 -15.97 -28.24
C GLY A 24 -0.43 -17.28 -28.80
N LEU A 25 0.30 -18.05 -27.97
CA LEU A 25 0.80 -19.38 -28.32
C LEU A 25 -0.33 -20.41 -28.47
N ALA A 26 -1.38 -20.33 -27.64
CA ALA A 26 -2.51 -21.26 -27.70
C ALA A 26 -3.34 -21.17 -29.00
N VAL A 27 -3.18 -20.09 -29.79
CA VAL A 27 -3.91 -19.86 -31.04
C VAL A 27 -3.01 -20.13 -32.28
N ASP A 28 -1.81 -20.70 -32.09
CA ASP A 28 -0.84 -20.96 -33.17
C ASP A 28 -0.54 -19.74 -34.05
N ASN A 29 -0.63 -18.53 -33.48
CA ASN A 29 -0.28 -17.31 -34.20
C ASN A 29 1.24 -17.25 -34.45
N PRO A 30 1.67 -16.67 -35.59
CA PRO A 30 3.08 -16.46 -35.87
C PRO A 30 3.74 -15.65 -34.74
N MET A 31 4.95 -16.08 -34.38
CA MET A 31 5.66 -15.62 -33.17
C MET A 31 5.81 -14.09 -33.12
N ASP A 32 6.07 -13.44 -34.24
CA ASP A 32 6.20 -11.98 -34.35
C ASP A 32 4.92 -11.23 -33.95
N VAL A 33 3.75 -11.75 -34.34
CA VAL A 33 2.45 -11.14 -34.00
C VAL A 33 2.13 -11.33 -32.53
N THR A 34 2.48 -12.49 -31.97
CA THR A 34 2.31 -12.77 -30.54
C THR A 34 3.22 -11.87 -29.68
N LEU A 35 4.48 -11.69 -30.09
CA LEU A 35 5.45 -10.90 -29.34
C LEU A 35 5.06 -9.42 -29.27
N SER A 36 4.65 -8.85 -30.41
CA SER A 36 4.18 -7.45 -30.47
C SER A 36 2.95 -7.21 -29.61
N ARG A 37 1.96 -8.11 -29.64
CA ARG A 37 0.77 -8.03 -28.77
C ARG A 37 1.11 -8.17 -27.30
N ALA A 38 2.03 -9.07 -26.93
CA ALA A 38 2.49 -9.23 -25.56
C ALA A 38 3.23 -7.97 -25.04
N LEU A 39 4.05 -7.32 -25.88
CA LEU A 39 4.68 -6.05 -25.54
C LEU A 39 3.65 -4.94 -25.31
N THR A 40 2.61 -4.85 -26.15
CA THR A 40 1.53 -3.87 -25.93
C THR A 40 0.69 -4.18 -24.68
N SER A 41 0.47 -5.45 -24.36
CA SER A 41 -0.27 -5.85 -23.14
C SER A 41 0.52 -5.57 -21.87
N LEU A 42 1.86 -5.67 -21.92
CA LEU A 42 2.74 -5.29 -20.82
C LEU A 42 2.62 -3.79 -20.52
N ALA A 43 2.66 -2.95 -21.56
CA ALA A 43 2.48 -1.51 -21.41
C ALA A 43 1.09 -1.17 -20.84
N ALA A 44 0.03 -1.76 -21.40
CA ALA A 44 -1.33 -1.57 -20.92
C ALA A 44 -1.51 -2.05 -19.47
N GLY A 45 -1.02 -3.24 -19.14
CA GLY A 45 -1.07 -3.83 -17.81
C GLY A 45 -0.32 -3.01 -16.76
N PHE A 46 0.84 -2.43 -17.14
CA PHE A 46 1.58 -1.52 -16.27
C PHE A 46 0.77 -0.25 -15.95
N PHE A 47 0.15 0.38 -16.97
CA PHE A 47 -0.69 1.57 -16.77
C PHE A 47 -1.90 1.28 -15.89
N VAL A 48 -2.59 0.16 -16.16
CA VAL A 48 -3.76 -0.26 -15.36
C VAL A 48 -3.34 -0.56 -13.92
N GLY A 49 -2.24 -1.29 -13.71
CA GLY A 49 -1.72 -1.60 -12.38
C GLY A 49 -1.28 -0.36 -11.60
N ALA A 50 -0.68 0.62 -12.28
CA ALA A 50 -0.31 1.90 -11.66
C ALA A 50 -1.53 2.71 -11.21
N LEU A 51 -2.57 2.78 -12.05
CA LEU A 51 -3.85 3.41 -11.70
C LEU A 51 -4.52 2.72 -10.51
N LEU A 52 -4.58 1.38 -10.54
CA LEU A 52 -5.16 0.59 -9.46
C LEU A 52 -4.40 0.82 -8.14
N GLY A 53 -3.07 0.81 -8.18
CA GLY A 53 -2.24 1.07 -7.01
C GLY A 53 -2.47 2.46 -6.43
N MET A 54 -2.64 3.49 -7.27
CA MET A 54 -2.94 4.84 -6.82
C MET A 54 -4.29 4.93 -6.11
N VAL A 55 -5.34 4.34 -6.70
CA VAL A 55 -6.69 4.30 -6.10
C VAL A 55 -6.67 3.52 -4.79
N LEU A 56 -6.02 2.35 -4.76
CA LEU A 56 -5.97 1.50 -3.58
C LEU A 56 -5.24 2.18 -2.41
N SER A 57 -4.09 2.84 -2.67
CA SER A 57 -3.41 3.64 -1.65
C SER A 57 -4.28 4.77 -1.12
N HIS A 58 -5.11 5.38 -1.96
CA HIS A 58 -6.04 6.43 -1.53
C HIS A 58 -7.13 5.87 -0.61
N VAL A 59 -7.76 4.76 -0.99
CA VAL A 59 -8.81 4.09 -0.22
C VAL A 59 -8.28 3.59 1.13
N ILE A 60 -7.10 2.93 1.13
CA ILE A 60 -6.47 2.45 2.36
C ILE A 60 -6.17 3.62 3.29
N LYS A 61 -5.61 4.71 2.77
CA LYS A 61 -5.31 5.90 3.58
C LYS A 61 -6.58 6.47 4.21
N GLN A 62 -7.67 6.57 3.44
CA GLN A 62 -8.96 7.04 3.95
C GLN A 62 -9.54 6.12 5.03
N HIS A 63 -9.50 4.80 4.81
CA HIS A 63 -9.97 3.82 5.80
C HIS A 63 -9.12 3.83 7.08
N VAL A 64 -7.80 3.93 6.97
CA VAL A 64 -6.91 4.01 8.13
C VAL A 64 -7.17 5.30 8.91
N THR A 65 -7.32 6.44 8.24
CA THR A 65 -7.63 7.71 8.90
C THR A 65 -8.99 7.67 9.60
N GLN A 66 -10.03 7.11 8.97
CA GLN A 66 -11.34 6.93 9.61
C GLN A 66 -11.26 5.97 10.80
N TYR A 67 -10.59 4.84 10.64
CA TYR A 67 -10.44 3.85 11.71
C TYR A 67 -9.72 4.43 12.95
N ILE A 68 -8.68 5.24 12.74
CA ILE A 68 -7.97 5.93 13.83
C ILE A 68 -8.87 6.99 14.49
N ALA A 69 -9.66 7.71 13.71
CA ALA A 69 -10.60 8.71 14.24
C ALA A 69 -11.71 8.07 15.10
N ASP A 70 -12.23 6.91 14.67
CA ASP A 70 -13.30 6.18 15.37
C ASP A 70 -12.79 5.42 16.60
N ARG A 71 -11.49 5.10 16.65
CA ARG A 71 -10.85 4.38 17.75
C ARG A 71 -9.56 5.07 18.17
N PRO A 72 -9.64 6.22 18.88
CA PRO A 72 -8.47 6.86 19.44
C PRO A 72 -7.85 5.90 20.46
N VAL A 73 -6.78 5.22 20.07
CA VAL A 73 -6.03 4.34 20.97
C VAL A 73 -5.34 5.26 21.97
N PRO A 74 -5.60 5.13 23.28
CA PRO A 74 -4.88 5.90 24.28
C PRO A 74 -3.39 5.64 24.11
N THR A 75 -2.66 6.64 23.64
CA THR A 75 -1.22 6.51 23.47
C THR A 75 -0.63 6.48 24.89
N PRO A 76 0.18 5.48 25.26
CA PRO A 76 0.69 5.32 26.63
C PRO A 76 1.51 6.51 27.16
N ASN A 77 1.83 7.51 26.31
CA ASN A 77 2.52 8.74 26.70
C ASN A 77 1.72 9.65 27.65
N HIS A 78 0.40 9.50 27.81
CA HIS A 78 -0.34 10.29 28.81
C HIS A 78 -0.50 9.61 30.16
N ALA A 79 -0.52 8.27 30.22
CA ALA A 79 -0.59 7.55 31.50
C ALA A 79 0.72 7.67 32.29
N ALA A 80 1.87 7.59 31.62
CA ALA A 80 3.16 7.79 32.26
C ALA A 80 3.38 9.23 32.76
N GLN A 81 2.77 10.22 32.11
CA GLN A 81 2.95 11.63 32.45
C GLN A 81 2.08 12.06 33.64
N THR A 82 0.89 11.47 33.83
CA THR A 82 0.07 11.70 35.02
C THR A 82 0.64 11.06 36.27
N ASP A 83 1.31 9.91 36.16
CA ASP A 83 1.95 9.24 37.31
C ASP A 83 3.21 9.97 37.78
N SER A 84 4.03 10.51 36.87
CA SER A 84 5.18 11.34 37.24
C SER A 84 4.81 12.72 37.82
N ALA A 85 3.71 13.33 37.36
CA ALA A 85 3.21 14.59 37.95
C ALA A 85 2.62 14.37 39.36
N ALA A 86 1.94 13.23 39.59
CA ALA A 86 1.45 12.86 40.91
C ALA A 86 2.59 12.48 41.88
N GLN A 87 3.65 11.81 41.42
CA GLN A 87 4.84 11.50 42.23
C GLN A 87 5.63 12.76 42.63
N ALA A 88 5.78 13.74 41.74
CA ALA A 88 6.48 14.99 42.06
C ALA A 88 5.74 15.82 43.13
N ALA A 89 4.41 15.76 43.18
CA ALA A 89 3.62 16.46 44.19
C ALA A 89 3.70 15.81 45.59
N ASP A 90 3.92 14.50 45.67
CA ASP A 90 4.10 13.77 46.94
C ASP A 90 5.50 13.98 47.54
N GLU A 91 6.52 14.17 46.70
CA GLU A 91 7.89 14.45 47.14
C GLU A 91 8.00 15.86 47.78
N VAL A 92 7.39 16.88 47.18
CA VAL A 92 7.39 18.27 47.71
C VAL A 92 6.71 18.37 49.09
N LYS A 93 5.80 17.46 49.44
CA LYS A 93 5.09 17.47 50.72
C LYS A 93 5.88 16.81 51.86
N LYS A 94 6.95 16.07 51.57
CA LYS A 94 7.83 15.46 52.59
C LYS A 94 8.88 16.43 53.12
N ASP A 95 9.17 17.49 52.38
CA ASP A 95 10.18 18.50 52.72
C ASP A 95 9.62 19.74 53.43
N LEU A 96 8.32 19.73 53.78
CA LEU A 96 7.63 20.80 54.52
C LEU A 96 7.14 20.29 55.88
#